data_AF-B3XLT7-F1
#
_entry.id   AF-B3XLT7-F1
#
_cell.length_a   1.000
_cell.length_b   1.000
_cell.length_c   1.000
_cell.angle_alpha   90.00
_cell.angle_beta   90.00
_cell.angle_gamma   90.00
#
_symmetry.space_group_name_H-M   'P 1'
#
loop_
_entity.id
_entity.type
_entity.pdbx_description
1 polymer ?
#
loop_
_entity_poly.entity_id
_entity_poly.type
_entity_poly.pdbx_seq_one_letter_code
_entity_poly.pdbx_strand_id
1 'polypeptide(L)' 'MKKSNNVNSFLESLNYWQTINLYTTLKQARMEISFEDAKSEALVNFGDPDKLKYMLEEAINSPNPKHKLN' A
#
# COMPACT_ATOMS: atom_id res chain seq x y z
N MET A 1 -5.81 -7.03 22.31
CA MET A 1 -6.00 -5.63 21.86
C MET A 1 -6.40 -5.64 20.39
N LYS A 2 -7.62 -5.17 20.05
CA LYS A 2 -8.09 -5.03 18.66
C LYS A 2 -7.38 -3.84 17.98
N LYS A 3 -6.13 -4.03 17.54
CA LYS A 3 -5.38 -3.00 16.79
C LYS A 3 -5.64 -3.07 15.28
N SER A 4 -6.18 -4.18 14.77
CA SER A 4 -6.42 -4.40 13.32
C SER A 4 -7.66 -3.70 12.76
N ASN A 5 -8.52 -3.10 13.59
CA ASN A 5 -9.80 -2.57 13.11
C ASN A 5 -9.65 -1.22 12.40
N ASN A 6 -8.73 -0.36 12.84
CA ASN A 6 -8.59 0.99 12.29
C ASN A 6 -8.02 0.99 10.86
N VAL A 7 -7.11 0.06 10.56
CA VAL A 7 -6.55 -0.09 9.21
C VAL A 7 -7.63 -0.54 8.22
N ASN A 8 -8.40 -1.57 8.58
CA ASN A 8 -9.49 -2.05 7.74
C ASN A 8 -10.53 -0.95 7.49
N SER A 9 -11.01 -0.28 8.56
CA SER A 9 -12.01 0.79 8.42
C SER A 9 -11.50 1.97 7.59
N PHE A 10 -10.20 2.30 7.69
CA PHE A 10 -9.60 3.31 6.82
C PHE A 10 -9.60 2.88 5.36
N LEU A 11 -9.15 1.66 5.04
CA LEU A 11 -9.08 1.15 3.66
C LEU A 11 -10.47 1.02 3.03
N GLU A 12 -11.47 0.57 3.78
CA GLU A 12 -12.85 0.49 3.34
C GLU A 12 -13.48 1.88 3.08
N SER A 13 -12.93 2.94 3.67
CA SER A 13 -13.40 4.32 3.44
C SER A 13 -12.89 4.94 2.14
N LEU A 14 -11.91 4.31 1.49
CA LEU A 14 -11.28 4.84 0.29
C LEU A 14 -12.11 4.53 -0.96
N ASN A 15 -12.30 5.55 -1.81
CA ASN A 15 -12.81 5.34 -3.15
C ASN A 15 -11.73 4.77 -4.07
N TYR A 16 -12.13 4.34 -5.27
CA TYR A 16 -11.25 3.74 -6.27
C TYR A 16 -9.94 4.51 -6.48
N TRP A 17 -10.00 5.82 -6.73
CA TRP A 17 -8.80 6.61 -6.99
C TRP A 17 -7.94 6.82 -5.74
N GLN A 18 -8.57 6.93 -4.57
CA GLN A 18 -7.83 6.99 -3.30
C GLN A 18 -7.08 5.69 -3.03
N THR A 19 -7.69 4.54 -3.31
CA THR A 19 -7.07 3.21 -3.21
C THR A 19 -5.87 3.09 -4.15
N ILE A 20 -6.03 3.49 -5.42
CA ILE A 20 -4.93 3.48 -6.41
C ILE A 20 -3.77 4.37 -5.97
N ASN A 21 -4.06 5.59 -5.52
CA ASN A 21 -3.03 6.55 -5.11
C ASN A 21 -2.28 6.07 -3.86
N LEU A 22 -2.99 5.50 -2.89
CA LEU A 22 -2.38 4.93 -1.69
C LEU A 22 -1.49 3.74 -2.05
N TYR A 23 -1.97 2.79 -2.87
CA TYR A 23 -1.16 1.67 -3.34
C TYR A 23 0.12 2.15 -4.01
N THR A 24 -0.01 3.07 -4.97
CA THR A 24 1.12 3.62 -5.73
C THR A 24 2.17 4.24 -4.80
N THR A 25 1.71 5.05 -3.84
CA THR A 25 2.57 5.72 -2.87
C THR A 25 3.31 4.72 -1.99
N LEU A 26 2.59 3.74 -1.44
CA LEU A 26 3.19 2.71 -0.58
C LEU A 26 4.19 1.84 -1.36
N LYS A 27 3.87 1.52 -2.62
CA LYS A 27 4.76 0.72 -3.47
C LYS A 27 6.07 1.46 -3.77
N GLN A 28 6.00 2.74 -4.14
CA GLN A 28 7.21 3.56 -4.35
C GLN A 28 8.02 3.78 -3.06
N ALA A 29 7.35 3.90 -1.91
CA ALA A 29 8.06 4.01 -0.64
C ALA A 29 8.87 2.75 -0.30
N ARG A 30 8.42 1.58 -0.78
CA ARG A 30 9.01 0.26 -0.52
C ARG A 30 10.06 -0.17 -1.53
N MET A 31 9.95 0.29 -2.77
CA MET A 31 10.77 -0.19 -3.89
C MET A 31 11.35 0.98 -4.69
N GLU A 32 12.55 0.79 -5.22
CA GLU A 32 13.18 1.73 -6.16
C GLU A 32 12.59 1.55 -7.57
N ILE A 33 11.31 1.92 -7.73
CA ILE A 33 10.60 1.88 -9.01
C ILE A 33 10.03 3.25 -9.38
N SER A 34 9.76 3.46 -10.67
CA SER A 34 9.13 4.69 -11.15
C SER A 34 7.69 4.82 -10.63
N PHE A 35 7.16 6.05 -10.67
CA PHE A 35 5.76 6.30 -10.30
C PHE A 35 4.82 5.61 -11.29
N GLU A 36 5.18 5.62 -12.57
CA GLU A 36 4.45 5.02 -13.68
C GLU A 36 4.34 3.50 -13.52
N ASP A 37 5.42 2.83 -13.14
CA ASP A 37 5.43 1.39 -12.88
C ASP A 37 4.59 1.04 -11.65
N ALA A 38 4.76 1.81 -10.55
CA ALA A 38 3.98 1.64 -9.33
C ALA A 38 2.48 1.82 -9.58
N LYS A 39 2.10 2.83 -10.38
CA LYS A 39 0.71 3.11 -10.76
C LYS A 39 0.15 2.03 -11.66
N SER A 40 0.94 1.53 -12.61
CA SER A 40 0.53 0.43 -13.49
C SER A 40 0.25 -0.83 -12.69
N GLU A 41 1.10 -1.14 -11.70
CA GLU A 41 0.85 -2.24 -10.77
C GLU A 41 -0.41 -2.02 -9.92
N ALA A 42 -0.61 -0.80 -9.41
CA ALA A 42 -1.80 -0.45 -8.62
C ALA A 42 -3.09 -0.67 -9.43
N LEU A 43 -3.12 -0.26 -10.70
CA LEU A 43 -4.27 -0.44 -11.59
C LEU A 43 -4.62 -1.92 -11.84
N VAL A 44 -3.62 -2.81 -11.79
CA VAL A 44 -3.83 -4.27 -11.93
C VAL A 44 -4.22 -4.91 -10.60
N ASN A 45 -3.67 -4.44 -9.48
CA ASN A 45 -3.77 -5.10 -8.18
C ASN A 45 -4.74 -4.43 -7.19
N PHE A 46 -5.43 -3.35 -7.54
CA PHE A 46 -6.35 -2.65 -6.61
C PHE A 46 -7.48 -3.53 -6.08
N GLY A 47 -7.83 -4.61 -6.79
CA GLY A 47 -8.82 -5.61 -6.37
C GLY A 47 -8.30 -6.59 -5.31
N ASP A 48 -7.03 -6.49 -4.90
CA ASP A 48 -6.42 -7.30 -3.84
C ASP A 48 -6.24 -6.44 -2.57
N PRO A 49 -7.26 -6.42 -1.68
CA PRO A 49 -7.22 -5.59 -0.47
C PRO A 49 -6.17 -6.05 0.53
N ASP A 50 -5.79 -7.34 0.52
CA ASP A 50 -4.82 -7.90 1.46
C ASP A 50 -3.42 -7.37 1.16
N LYS A 51 -3.05 -7.21 -0.12
CA LYS A 51 -1.79 -6.54 -0.51
C LYS A 51 -1.73 -5.13 0.03
N LEU A 52 -2.74 -4.31 -0.25
CA LEU A 52 -2.75 -2.90 0.17
C LEU A 52 -2.67 -2.78 1.70
N LYS A 53 -3.44 -3.61 2.40
CA LYS A 53 -3.41 -3.70 3.86
C LYS A 53 -2.02 -4.05 4.37
N TYR A 54 -1.40 -5.08 3.84
CA TYR A 54 -0.06 -5.48 4.24
C TYR A 54 0.96 -4.35 4.05
N MET A 55 0.94 -3.65 2.90
CA MET A 55 1.85 -2.52 2.66
C MET A 55 1.63 -1.37 3.64
N LEU A 56 0.37 -1.07 3.96
CA LEU A 56 0.03 0.00 4.90
C LEU A 56 0.45 -0.37 6.33
N GLU A 57 0.17 -1.60 6.77
CA GLU A 57 0.60 -2.09 8.08
C GLU A 57 2.13 -2.10 8.20
N GLU A 58 2.83 -2.51 7.15
CA GLU A 58 4.30 -2.45 7.13
C GLU A 58 4.80 -1.01 7.21
N ALA A 59 4.26 -0.08 6.43
CA ALA A 59 4.68 1.32 6.44
C ALA A 59 4.44 2.01 7.79
N ILE A 60 3.38 1.63 8.52
CA ILE A 60 3.07 2.19 9.85
C ILE A 60 3.96 1.59 10.94
N ASN A 61 4.31 0.30 10.83
CA ASN A 61 4.99 -0.43 11.90
C ASN A 61 6.51 -0.62 11.68
N SER A 62 7.03 -0.31 10.49
CA SER A 62 8.45 -0.51 10.15
C SER A 62 9.16 0.83 9.87
N PRO A 63 10.27 1.14 10.56
CA PRO A 63 10.98 2.41 10.41
C PRO A 63 11.71 2.57 9.06
N ASN A 64 11.86 1.48 8.28
CA ASN A 64 12.44 1.55 6.93
C ASN A 64 11.80 0.50 6.02
N PRO A 65 10.71 0.83 5.29
CA PRO A 65 9.98 -0.11 4.45
C PRO A 65 10.69 -0.43 3.11
N LYS A 66 11.86 0.18 2.85
CA LYS A 66 12.64 -0.09 1.65
C LYS A 66 13.31 -1.47 1.74
N HIS A 67 12.81 -2.43 0.97
CA HIS A 67 13.51 -3.68 0.76
C HIS A 67 14.71 -3.42 -0.14
N LYS A 68 15.93 -3.58 0.40
CA LYS A 68 17.13 -3.65 -0.44
C LYS A 68 16.98 -4.88 -1.33
N LEU A 69 16.99 -4.67 -2.65
CA LEU A 69 17.19 -5.76 -3.61
C LEU A 69 18.61 -6.28 -3.37
N ASN A 70 18.72 -7.48 -2.81
CA ASN A 70 19.98 -8.24 -2.76
C ASN A 70 20.20 -8.93 -4.10
#